data_AF-A0A6B1I5P1-F1
#
_entry.id   AF-A0A6B1I5P1-F1
#
_cell.length_a   1.000
_cell.length_b   1.000
_cell.length_c   1.000
_cell.angle_alpha   90.00
_cell.angle_beta   90.00
_cell.angle_gamma   90.00
#
_symmetry.space_group_name_H-M   'P 1'
#
loop_
_entity.id
_entity.type
_entity.pdbx_description
1 polymer ?
#
loop_
_entity_poly.entity_id
_entity_poly.type
_entity_poly.pdbx_seq_one_letter_code
_entity_poly.pdbx_strand_id
1 'polypeptide(L)' 'NKSEKRIEMYLKSEKDQSVDKPGANTTLYLKKDELIHTENSQKYTIPHIQTMADSVNLKIKRIWHDATKKFSVTLMST' A
#
# COMPACT_ATOMS: atom_id res chain seq x y z
N ASN A 1 -7.97 -6.56 3.70
CA ASN A 1 -8.92 -5.56 3.20
C ASN A 1 -9.34 -5.85 1.75
N LYS A 2 -10.24 -6.84 1.53
CA LYS A 2 -10.55 -7.35 0.19
C LYS A 2 -11.40 -6.38 -0.65
N SER A 3 -12.35 -5.68 -0.03
CA SER A 3 -13.18 -4.66 -0.69
C SER A 3 -12.33 -3.51 -1.23
N GLU A 4 -11.31 -3.11 -0.47
CA GLU A 4 -10.41 -2.02 -0.80
C GLU A 4 -9.24 -2.42 -1.71
N LYS A 5 -9.18 -3.69 -2.14
CA LYS A 5 -8.12 -4.25 -2.99
C LYS A 5 -6.69 -3.99 -2.49
N ARG A 6 -6.48 -4.01 -1.18
CA ARG A 6 -5.16 -3.79 -0.57
C ARG A 6 -4.82 -4.77 0.54
N ILE A 7 -3.52 -5.00 0.69
CA ILE A 7 -2.96 -5.54 1.92
C ILE A 7 -2.59 -4.37 2.82
N GLU A 8 -2.93 -4.49 4.10
CA GLU A 8 -2.64 -3.49 5.10
C GLU A 8 -1.64 -4.10 6.09
N MET A 9 -0.65 -3.32 6.48
CA MET A 9 0.35 -3.74 7.46
C MET A 9 0.23 -2.89 8.71
N TYR A 10 0.34 -3.53 9.86
CA TYR A 10 0.18 -2.90 11.16
C TYR A 10 1.30 -3.34 12.09
N LEU A 11 1.71 -2.43 12.97
CA LEU A 11 2.40 -2.80 14.21
C LEU A 11 1.36 -2.98 15.29
N LYS A 12 1.45 -4.09 16.02
CA LYS A 12 0.57 -4.39 17.14
C LYS A 12 1.33 -4.25 18.45
N SER A 13 0.75 -3.51 19.38
CA SER A 13 1.26 -3.41 20.74
C SER A 13 0.97 -4.70 21.50
N GLU A 14 1.98 -5.42 22.01
CA GLU A 14 1.74 -6.68 22.75
C GLU A 14 1.38 -6.47 24.23
N LYS A 15 1.57 -5.24 24.73
CA LYS A 15 1.29 -4.80 26.10
C LYS A 15 1.00 -3.30 26.13
N ASP A 16 0.52 -2.79 27.25
CA ASP A 16 0.51 -1.34 27.47
C ASP A 16 1.97 -0.83 27.46
N GLN A 17 2.26 0.17 26.64
CA GLN A 17 3.59 0.74 26.49
C GLN A 17 3.55 2.26 26.30
N SER A 18 4.61 2.92 26.74
CA SER A 18 4.86 4.34 26.51
C SER A 18 6.17 4.49 25.73
N VAL A 19 6.15 5.25 24.65
CA VAL A 19 7.31 5.51 23.80
C VAL A 19 7.57 7.01 23.79
N ASP A 20 8.68 7.42 24.42
CA ASP A 20 9.10 8.81 24.41
C ASP A 20 9.67 9.19 23.04
N LYS A 21 9.23 10.32 22.51
CA LYS A 21 9.72 10.90 21.26
C LYS A 21 10.28 12.30 21.53
N PRO A 22 11.54 12.41 22.02
CA PRO A 22 12.14 13.69 22.40
C PRO A 22 12.15 14.72 21.28
N GLY A 23 12.42 14.30 20.04
CA GLY A 23 12.40 15.19 18.88
C GLY A 23 11.03 15.80 18.54
N ALA A 24 9.96 15.31 19.17
CA ALA A 24 8.60 15.84 19.03
C ALA A 24 8.01 16.33 20.37
N ASN A 25 8.81 16.39 21.45
CA ASN A 25 8.40 16.76 22.81
C ASN A 25 7.08 16.08 23.25
N THR A 26 6.94 14.79 22.95
CA THR A 26 5.72 14.05 23.25
C THR A 26 6.04 12.60 23.61
N THR A 27 5.11 11.98 24.33
CA THR A 27 5.12 10.55 24.65
C THR A 27 3.91 9.92 23.99
N LEU A 28 4.16 8.88 23.20
CA LEU A 28 3.10 8.07 22.62
C LEU A 28 2.73 6.97 23.61
N TYR A 29 1.46 6.87 23.97
CA TYR A 29 0.93 5.79 24.79
C TYR A 29 0.15 4.83 23.90
N LEU A 30 0.47 3.53 23.99
CA LEU A 30 -0.20 2.48 23.23
C LEU A 30 -0.76 1.46 24.22
N LYS A 31 -2.03 1.11 24.05
CA LYS A 31 -2.66 0.03 24.81
C LYS A 31 -2.28 -1.32 24.25
N LYS A 32 -2.33 -2.36 25.10
CA LYS A 32 -2.24 -3.74 24.64
C LYS A 32 -3.24 -3.98 23.51
N ASP A 33 -2.78 -4.66 22.48
CA ASP A 33 -3.48 -5.00 21.25
C ASP A 33 -3.84 -3.82 20.32
N GLU A 34 -3.46 -2.58 20.69
CA GLU A 34 -3.61 -1.41 19.80
C GLU A 34 -2.77 -1.58 18.52
N LEU A 35 -3.33 -1.16 17.40
CA LEU A 35 -2.73 -1.29 16.08
C LEU A 35 -2.33 0.08 15.52
N ILE A 36 -1.08 0.22 15.10
CA ILE A 36 -0.60 1.35 14.30
C ILE A 36 -0.56 0.90 12.85
N HIS A 37 -1.35 1.55 11.98
CA HIS A 37 -1.29 1.32 10.53
C HIS A 37 0.01 1.89 9.98
N THR A 38 0.80 1.06 9.31
CA THR A 38 2.06 1.50 8.70
C THR A 38 2.00 1.58 7.19
N GLU A 39 1.27 0.68 6.51
CA GLU A 39 1.28 0.64 5.04
C GLU A 39 -0.01 0.11 4.41
N ASN A 40 -0.31 0.64 3.22
CA ASN A 40 -1.30 0.11 2.28
C ASN A 40 -0.61 -0.34 0.98
N SER A 41 -0.59 -1.65 0.73
CA SER A 41 -0.11 -2.24 -0.53
C SER A 41 -1.29 -2.53 -1.46
N GLN A 42 -1.63 -1.52 -2.27
CA GLN A 42 -2.71 -1.58 -3.27
C GLN A 42 -2.42 -2.62 -4.35
N LYS A 43 -3.45 -3.36 -4.77
CA LYS A 43 -3.36 -4.37 -5.82
C LYS A 43 -4.14 -3.91 -7.04
N TYR A 44 -3.54 -4.11 -8.20
CA TYR A 44 -4.03 -3.58 -9.46
C TYR A 44 -4.41 -4.69 -10.42
N THR A 45 -5.52 -4.47 -11.12
CA THR A 45 -5.91 -5.26 -12.29
C THR A 45 -5.51 -4.49 -13.55
N ILE A 46 -5.27 -5.17 -14.66
CA ILE A 46 -4.93 -4.51 -15.93
C ILE A 46 -5.94 -3.43 -16.35
N PRO A 47 -7.27 -3.62 -16.25
CA PRO A 47 -8.23 -2.54 -16.54
C PRO A 47 -8.03 -1.30 -15.66
N HIS A 48 -7.61 -1.47 -14.41
CA HIS A 48 -7.38 -0.36 -13.49
C HIS A 48 -6.12 0.42 -13.87
N ILE A 49 -5.07 -0.29 -14.31
CA ILE A 49 -3.85 0.32 -14.85
C ILE A 49 -4.16 1.11 -16.12
N GLN A 50 -5.02 0.59 -16.99
CA GLN A 50 -5.47 1.30 -18.20
C GLN A 50 -6.19 2.60 -17.84
N THR A 51 -7.17 2.56 -16.93
CA THR A 51 -7.87 3.77 -16.45
C THR A 51 -6.90 4.81 -15.87
N MET A 52 -5.90 4.38 -15.09
CA MET A 52 -4.89 5.29 -14.55
C MET A 52 -4.03 5.91 -15.66
N ALA A 53 -3.59 5.13 -16.64
CA ALA A 53 -2.80 5.62 -17.77
C ALA A 53 -3.58 6.65 -18.60
N ASP A 54 -4.85 6.36 -18.92
CA ASP A 54 -5.71 7.25 -19.69
C ASP A 54 -5.95 8.58 -18.96
N SER A 55 -6.06 8.55 -17.63
CA SER A 55 -6.27 9.77 -16.82
C SER A 55 -5.11 10.78 -16.88
N VAL A 56 -3.93 10.33 -17.31
CA VAL A 56 -2.71 11.16 -17.44
C VAL A 56 -2.19 11.20 -18.88
N ASN A 57 -3.04 10.90 -19.87
CA ASN A 57 -2.70 10.89 -21.31
C ASN A 57 -1.54 9.95 -21.69
N LEU A 58 -1.33 8.87 -20.93
CA LEU A 58 -0.38 7.81 -21.29
C LEU A 58 -1.11 6.65 -21.94
N LYS A 59 -0.49 6.05 -22.96
CA LYS A 59 -0.97 4.83 -23.62
C LYS A 59 -0.11 3.65 -23.21
N ILE A 60 -0.75 2.55 -22.82
CA ILE A 60 -0.06 1.28 -22.60
C ILE A 60 0.44 0.76 -23.95
N LYS A 61 1.77 0.59 -24.07
CA LYS A 61 2.40 0.03 -25.28
C LYS A 61 2.63 -1.47 -25.15
N ARG A 62 2.98 -1.92 -23.94
CA ARG A 62 3.22 -3.33 -23.65
C ARG A 62 3.06 -3.64 -22.18
N ILE A 63 2.60 -4.86 -21.90
CA ILE A 63 2.51 -5.42 -20.55
C ILE A 63 3.28 -6.74 -20.58
N TRP A 64 4.20 -6.92 -19.65
CA TRP A 64 4.79 -8.21 -19.34
C TRP A 64 4.28 -8.67 -18.00
N HIS A 65 4.01 -9.96 -17.85
CA HIS A 65 3.61 -10.56 -16.58
C HIS A 65 4.32 -11.88 -16.39
N ASP A 66 4.44 -12.31 -15.14
CA ASP A 66 4.93 -13.65 -14.82
C ASP A 66 3.94 -14.73 -15.32
N ALA A 67 4.38 -15.99 -15.36
CA ALA A 67 3.56 -17.10 -15.85
C ALA A 67 2.25 -17.28 -15.07
N THR A 68 2.24 -16.92 -13.78
CA THR A 68 1.06 -17.00 -12.90
C THR A 68 0.22 -15.73 -12.88
N LYS A 69 0.62 -14.69 -13.62
CA LYS A 69 -0.09 -13.40 -13.76
C LYS A 69 -0.34 -12.69 -12.41
N LYS A 70 0.59 -12.81 -11.46
CA LYS A 70 0.52 -12.17 -10.14
C LYS A 70 1.29 -10.85 -10.08
N PHE A 71 2.19 -10.61 -11.02
CA PHE A 71 2.94 -9.37 -11.15
C PHE A 71 3.04 -8.96 -12.61
N SER A 72 3.05 -7.65 -12.87
CA SER A 72 3.22 -7.12 -14.22
C SER A 72 4.10 -5.89 -14.24
N VAL A 73 4.85 -5.73 -15.33
CA VAL A 73 5.56 -4.51 -15.70
C VAL A 73 4.88 -3.93 -16.93
N THR A 74 4.55 -2.64 -16.89
CA THR A 74 3.81 -1.96 -17.96
C THR A 74 4.68 -0.85 -18.55
N LEU A 75 4.95 -0.93 -19.86
CA LEU A 75 5.55 0.16 -20.62
C LEU A 75 4.43 1.10 -21.10
N MET A 76 4.57 2.38 -20.77
CA MET A 76 3.64 3.44 -21.12
C MET A 76 4.40 4.60 -21.78
N SER A 77 3.78 5.21 -22.79
CA SER A 77 4.24 6.49 -23.35
C SER A 77 3.04 7.24 -23.93
N THR A 78 3.23 8.52 -24.23
CA THR A 78 2.25 9.32 -24.98
C THR A 78 1.96 8.74 -26.37
#